data_AF-A0A327KQC5-F1
#
_entry.id   AF-A0A327KQC5-F1
#
_cell.length_a   1.000
_cell.length_b   1.000
_cell.length_c   1.000
_cell.angle_alpha   90.00
_cell.angle_beta   90.00
_cell.angle_gamma   90.00
#
_symmetry.space_group_name_H-M   'P 1'
#
loop_
_entity.id
_entity.type
_entity.pdbx_description
1 polymer ?
#
loop_
_entity_poly.entity_id
_entity_poly.type
_entity_poly.pdbx_seq_one_letter_code
_entity_poly.pdbx_strand_id
1 'polypeptide(L)' 'MKAPGPRVSDHAVLRFLEREGGLDVEAVRRAMAASIARAVAAADRLDGTDYRIVTERVTFVVTGGTVVTVVPSTRR' A
#
# COMPACT_ATOMS: atom_id res chain seq x y z
N MET A 1 15.02 -8.02 36.56
CA MET A 1 14.95 -8.10 35.09
C MET A 1 13.69 -7.37 34.64
N LYS A 2 13.78 -6.38 33.74
CA LYS A 2 12.59 -5.64 33.26
C LYS A 2 11.85 -6.55 32.28
N ALA A 3 10.55 -6.75 32.50
CA ALA A 3 9.73 -7.50 31.54
C ALA A 3 9.84 -6.84 30.15
N PRO A 4 9.93 -7.62 29.06
CA PRO A 4 9.94 -7.04 27.73
C PRO A 4 8.67 -6.21 27.53
N GLY A 5 8.82 -5.04 26.92
CA GLY A 5 7.69 -4.18 26.60
C GLY A 5 6.67 -4.86 25.67
N PRO A 6 5.46 -4.32 25.54
CA PRO A 6 4.44 -4.90 24.68
C PRO A 6 4.90 -4.94 23.22
N ARG A 7 4.55 -6.02 22.51
CA ARG A 7 4.74 -6.10 21.05
C ARG A 7 3.70 -5.21 20.37
N VAL A 8 4.12 -4.42 19.38
CA VAL A 8 3.26 -3.50 18.62
C VAL A 8 3.01 -4.09 17.23
N SER A 9 1.75 -4.08 16.79
CA SER A 9 1.36 -4.53 15.45
C SER A 9 1.39 -3.39 14.43
N ASP A 10 1.53 -3.71 13.14
CA ASP A 10 1.49 -2.70 12.05
C ASP A 10 0.19 -1.89 12.06
N HIS A 11 -0.93 -2.53 12.42
CA HIS A 11 -2.21 -1.83 12.55
C HIS A 11 -2.19 -0.78 13.67
N ALA A 12 -1.58 -1.10 14.81
CA ALA A 12 -1.43 -0.14 15.91
C ALA A 12 -0.53 1.04 15.50
N VAL A 13 0.55 0.78 14.75
CA VAL A 13 1.40 1.83 14.19
C VAL A 13 0.62 2.72 13.22
N LEU A 14 -0.15 2.15 12.29
CA LEU A 14 -0.96 2.91 11.34
C LEU A 14 -1.96 3.83 12.05
N ARG A 15 -2.68 3.30 13.06
CA ARG A 15 -3.64 4.08 13.84
C ARG A 15 -2.98 5.17 14.67
N PHE A 16 -1.79 4.93 15.19
CA PHE A 16 -1.01 5.93 15.90
C PHE A 16 -0.58 7.07 14.96
N LEU A 17 -0.06 6.75 13.77
CA LEU A 17 0.32 7.77 12.78
C LEU A 17 -0.86 8.62 12.33
N GLU A 18 -2.03 8.03 12.17
CA GLU A 18 -3.26 8.73 11.79
C GLU A 18 -3.77 9.66 12.90
N ARG A 19 -3.77 9.20 14.15
CA ARG A 19 -4.39 9.92 15.27
C ARG A 19 -3.46 10.91 15.96
N GLU A 20 -2.21 10.52 16.17
CA GLU A 20 -1.20 11.29 16.90
C GLU A 20 -0.13 11.86 15.96
N GLY A 21 0.22 11.12 14.91
CA GLY A 21 1.24 11.54 13.95
C GLY A 21 0.78 12.61 12.95
N GLY A 22 -0.53 12.92 12.91
CA GLY A 22 -1.11 13.89 11.98
C GLY A 22 -1.09 13.44 10.51
N LEU A 23 -0.84 12.16 10.24
CA LEU A 23 -0.82 11.62 8.88
C LEU A 23 -2.26 11.44 8.37
N ASP A 24 -2.64 12.19 7.34
CA ASP A 24 -3.90 11.96 6.63
C ASP A 24 -3.79 10.70 5.76
N VAL A 25 -4.13 9.56 6.35
CA VAL A 25 -4.09 8.24 5.71
C VAL A 25 -5.00 8.20 4.47
N GLU A 26 -6.12 8.91 4.48
CA GLU A 26 -7.04 8.93 3.34
C GLU A 26 -6.50 9.79 2.19
N ALA A 27 -5.80 10.89 2.47
CA ALA A 27 -5.06 11.62 1.44
C ALA A 27 -3.95 10.76 0.81
N VAL A 28 -3.20 10.02 1.63
CA VAL A 28 -2.19 9.08 1.13
C VAL A 28 -2.84 8.00 0.25
N ARG A 29 -3.97 7.43 0.68
CA ARG A 29 -4.71 6.43 -0.10
C ARG A 29 -5.13 6.98 -1.48
N ARG A 30 -5.67 8.20 -1.52
CA ARG A 30 -6.06 8.87 -2.77
C ARG A 30 -4.84 9.13 -3.67
N ALA A 31 -3.73 9.60 -3.10
CA ALA A 31 -2.50 9.85 -3.83
C ALA A 31 -1.92 8.56 -4.43
N MET A 32 -1.94 7.46 -3.67
CA MET A 32 -1.54 6.13 -4.16
C MET A 32 -2.41 5.69 -5.33
N ALA A 33 -3.73 5.72 -5.19
CA ALA A 33 -4.67 5.36 -6.26
C ALA A 33 -4.44 6.21 -7.53
N ALA A 34 -4.26 7.53 -7.38
CA ALA A 34 -3.98 8.42 -8.49
C ALA A 34 -2.64 8.09 -9.19
N SER A 35 -1.60 7.73 -8.43
CA SER A 35 -0.27 7.42 -8.98
C SER A 35 -0.26 6.17 -9.87
N ILE A 36 -1.16 5.22 -9.63
CA ILE A 36 -1.26 3.96 -10.38
C ILE A 36 -2.43 3.92 -11.38
N ALA A 37 -3.27 4.96 -11.44
CA ALA A 37 -4.53 4.96 -12.17
C ALA A 37 -4.40 4.57 -13.65
N ARG A 38 -3.31 5.00 -14.32
CA ARG A 38 -3.08 4.64 -15.73
C ARG A 38 -2.82 3.14 -15.94
N ALA A 39 -2.09 2.51 -15.01
CA ALA A 39 -1.80 1.08 -15.07
C ALA A 39 -3.07 0.26 -14.77
N VAL A 40 -3.89 0.71 -13.83
CA VAL A 40 -5.20 0.11 -13.54
C VAL A 40 -6.11 0.15 -14.77
N ALA A 41 -6.25 1.32 -15.41
CA ALA A 41 -7.06 1.45 -16.63
C ALA A 41 -6.55 0.59 -17.81
N ALA A 42 -5.26 0.25 -17.84
CA ALA A 42 -4.73 -0.69 -18.83
C ALA A 42 -5.08 -2.14 -18.49
N ALA A 43 -5.04 -2.53 -17.21
CA ALA A 43 -5.42 -3.87 -16.75
C ALA A 43 -6.93 -4.12 -16.87
N ASP A 44 -7.77 -3.12 -16.60
CA ASP A 44 -9.23 -3.22 -16.73
C ASP A 44 -9.65 -3.54 -18.17
N ARG A 45 -8.93 -3.02 -19.18
CA ARG A 45 -9.18 -3.34 -20.59
C ARG A 45 -8.84 -4.78 -20.97
N LEU A 46 -8.13 -5.49 -20.10
CA LEU A 46 -7.74 -6.89 -20.25
C LEU A 46 -8.54 -7.82 -19.33
N ASP A 47 -9.60 -7.31 -18.70
CA ASP A 47 -10.40 -8.00 -17.66
C ASP A 47 -9.53 -8.56 -16.50
N GLY A 48 -8.39 -7.91 -16.23
CA GLY A 48 -7.45 -8.34 -15.20
C GLY A 48 -7.80 -7.77 -13.83
N THR A 49 -8.12 -8.61 -12.85
CA THR A 49 -8.35 -8.19 -11.45
C THR A 49 -7.14 -8.40 -10.55
N ASP A 50 -6.22 -9.26 -10.97
CA ASP A 50 -5.10 -9.74 -10.17
C ASP A 50 -3.79 -9.53 -10.95
N TYR A 51 -2.98 -8.56 -10.52
CA TYR A 51 -1.78 -8.15 -11.25
C TYR A 51 -0.80 -7.38 -10.35
N ARG A 52 0.39 -7.09 -10.90
CA ARG A 52 1.43 -6.31 -10.24
C ARG A 52 1.75 -5.06 -11.05
N ILE A 53 1.78 -3.91 -10.39
CA ILE A 53 2.20 -2.65 -10.99
C ILE A 53 3.60 -2.34 -10.48
N VAL A 54 4.61 -2.51 -11.34
CA VAL A 54 6.02 -2.35 -10.99
C VAL A 54 6.46 -0.92 -11.27
N THR A 55 7.02 -0.25 -10.26
CA THR A 55 7.71 1.05 -10.39
C THR A 55 9.20 0.89 -10.10
N GLU A 56 9.96 1.97 -10.16
CA GLU A 56 11.40 1.96 -9.81
C GLU A 56 11.66 1.48 -8.37
N ARG A 57 10.85 1.93 -7.41
CA ARG A 57 11.12 1.68 -5.98
C ARG A 57 10.26 0.60 -5.37
N VAL A 58 9.02 0.49 -5.83
CA VAL A 58 8.02 -0.42 -5.24
C VAL A 58 7.21 -1.13 -6.30
N THR A 59 6.64 -2.27 -5.91
CA THR A 59 5.63 -3.00 -6.66
C THR A 59 4.32 -2.99 -5.87
N PHE A 60 3.25 -2.50 -6.50
CA PHE A 60 1.91 -2.61 -5.96
C PHE A 60 1.33 -3.97 -6.34
N VAL A 61 0.80 -4.70 -5.37
CA VAL A 61 0.12 -5.98 -5.60
C VAL A 61 -1.38 -5.75 -5.56
N VAL A 62 -2.05 -6.05 -6.67
CA VAL A 62 -3.50 -5.92 -6.84
C VAL A 62 -4.12 -7.31 -6.84
N THR A 63 -5.17 -7.49 -6.05
CA THR A 63 -5.96 -8.72 -5.96
C THR A 63 -7.43 -8.35 -5.86
N GLY A 64 -8.28 -8.92 -6.72
CA GLY A 64 -9.69 -8.58 -6.80
C GLY A 64 -9.92 -7.08 -7.05
N GLY A 65 -9.04 -6.43 -7.83
CA GLY A 65 -9.10 -4.98 -8.11
C GLY A 65 -8.67 -4.08 -6.94
N THR A 66 -8.18 -4.64 -5.83
CA THR A 66 -7.74 -3.88 -4.65
C THR A 66 -6.23 -3.97 -4.47
N VAL A 67 -5.56 -2.85 -4.21
CA VAL A 67 -4.16 -2.85 -3.77
C VAL A 67 -4.10 -3.42 -2.35
N VAL A 68 -3.58 -4.63 -2.21
CA VAL A 68 -3.52 -5.34 -0.92
C VAL A 68 -2.20 -5.14 -0.19
N THR A 69 -1.12 -4.88 -0.93
CA THR A 69 0.20 -4.60 -0.35
C THR A 69 1.10 -3.87 -1.35
N VAL A 70 2.18 -3.29 -0.81
CA VAL A 70 3.26 -2.66 -1.55
C VAL A 70 4.56 -3.27 -1.07
N VAL A 71 5.32 -3.86 -2.00
CA VAL A 71 6.60 -4.52 -1.70
C VAL A 71 7.75 -3.80 -2.40
N PRO A 72 9.01 -3.99 -1.97
CA PRO A 72 10.16 -3.47 -2.71
C PRO A 72 10.13 -3.91 -4.18
N SER A 73 10.53 -3.01 -5.08
CA SER A 73 10.61 -3.34 -6.50
C SER A 73 11.70 -4.39 -6.74
N THR A 74 11.40 -5.34 -7.63
CA THR A 74 12.38 -6.29 -8.16
C THR A 74 12.99 -5.81 -9.47
N ARG A 75 12.59 -4.63 -9.97
CA ARG A 75 13.15 -4.01 -11.16
C ARG A 75 14.58 -3.56 -10.85
N ARG A 76 15.54 -4.08 -11.61
CA ARG A 76 16.95 -3.68 -11.58
C ARG A 76 17.20 -2.53 -12.53
#